data_AF-A0A452GK51-F1
#
_entry.id   AF-A0A452GK51-F1
#
_cell.length_a   1.000
_cell.length_b   1.000
_cell.length_c   1.000
_cell.angle_alpha   90.00
_cell.angle_beta   90.00
_cell.angle_gamma   90.00
#
_symmetry.space_group_name_H-M   'P 1'
#
loop_
_entity.id
_entity.type
_entity.pdbx_description
1 polymer ?
#
loop_
_entity_poly.entity_id
_entity_poly.type
_entity_poly.pdbx_seq_one_letter_code
_entity_poly.pdbx_strand_id
1 'polypeptide(L)'
;MAPGWRSRLWGALLLPLLGQAAGSPAEPQPQPLPPFDALFARGVEACDGGDYAGAVRWLERALSSHRQLREARLRCGLGCREPLGRLGPGAGGDLPFFGSVLRRARCLRQCLGAASRHRASEDVRADFQRRVPYNYLQRAYIQVRAGPPIYPPPASSIHPFQRRVPYNYLQRAYIQ
;
A
#
# COMPACT_ATOMS: atom_id res chain seq x y z
N MET A 1 36.27 -14.42 -73.20
CA MET A 1 37.34 -14.34 -72.19
C MET A 1 37.08 -13.12 -71.30
N ALA A 2 36.88 -13.34 -70.00
CA ALA A 2 37.00 -12.29 -68.96
C ALA A 2 38.47 -11.84 -68.85
N PRO A 3 38.88 -10.79 -68.09
CA PRO A 3 38.24 -10.11 -66.95
C PRO A 3 38.26 -8.56 -67.11
N GLY A 4 37.72 -7.69 -66.25
CA GLY A 4 37.19 -7.75 -64.89
C GLY A 4 37.65 -6.46 -64.20
N TRP A 5 36.77 -5.76 -63.48
CA TRP A 5 37.11 -4.97 -62.28
C TRP A 5 35.91 -4.12 -61.79
N ARG A 6 35.40 -4.56 -60.64
CA ARG A 6 34.92 -3.81 -59.48
C ARG A 6 34.85 -2.28 -59.60
N SER A 7 33.64 -1.76 -59.73
CA SER A 7 33.23 -0.50 -59.10
C SER A 7 31.70 -0.37 -59.13
N ARG A 8 31.04 -0.71 -58.03
CA ARG A 8 29.69 -0.23 -57.75
C ARG A 8 29.64 0.27 -56.32
N LEU A 9 30.04 1.53 -56.19
CA LEU A 9 29.63 2.44 -55.13
C LEU A 9 28.11 2.54 -55.15
N TRP A 10 27.44 1.83 -54.25
CA TRP A 10 26.08 2.17 -53.85
C TRP A 10 26.16 2.41 -52.35
N GLY A 11 26.48 3.66 -52.01
CA GLY A 11 26.29 4.16 -50.66
C GLY A 11 24.82 4.02 -50.31
N ALA A 12 24.51 2.99 -49.53
CA ALA A 12 23.20 2.86 -48.90
C ALA A 12 23.08 4.04 -47.91
N LEU A 13 22.28 5.02 -48.33
CA LEU A 13 21.77 6.11 -47.52
C LEU A 13 20.92 5.51 -46.39
N LEU A 14 21.57 5.11 -45.29
CA LEU A 14 20.89 4.79 -44.04
C LEU A 14 20.59 6.11 -43.32
N LEU A 15 19.45 6.72 -43.63
CA LEU A 15 18.81 7.68 -42.73
C LEU A 15 18.52 6.97 -41.41
N PRO A 16 19.04 7.40 -40.25
CA PRO A 16 18.47 6.99 -38.99
C PRO A 16 17.23 7.85 -38.74
N LEU A 17 16.06 7.35 -39.15
CA LEU A 17 14.77 7.74 -38.58
C LEU A 17 14.53 6.89 -37.33
N LEU A 18 15.18 7.25 -36.22
CA LEU A 18 14.87 6.79 -34.87
C LEU A 18 14.91 8.06 -34.02
N GLY A 19 13.79 8.75 -33.85
CA GLY A 19 12.68 8.26 -33.06
C GLY A 19 12.76 9.04 -31.75
N GLN A 20 12.17 10.23 -31.75
CA GLN A 20 12.05 11.07 -30.57
C GLN A 20 11.44 10.22 -29.45
N ALA A 21 12.25 9.90 -28.44
CA ALA A 21 11.74 9.44 -27.16
C ALA A 21 11.01 10.63 -26.56
N ALA A 22 9.73 10.78 -26.92
CA ALA A 22 8.82 11.62 -26.19
C ALA A 22 8.93 11.19 -24.73
N GLY A 23 9.51 12.06 -23.91
CA GLY A 23 9.40 11.95 -22.47
C GLY A 23 7.92 11.90 -22.17
N SER A 24 7.41 10.74 -21.76
CA SER A 24 6.05 10.64 -21.26
C SER A 24 5.88 11.74 -20.20
N PRO A 25 4.81 12.55 -20.27
CA PRO A 25 4.50 13.43 -19.16
C PRO A 25 4.45 12.55 -17.93
N ALA A 26 5.26 12.90 -16.93
CA ALA A 26 5.24 12.22 -15.64
C ALA A 26 3.79 12.22 -15.17
N GLU A 27 3.14 11.05 -15.27
CA GLU A 27 1.80 10.83 -14.76
C GLU A 27 1.81 11.36 -13.31
N PRO A 28 0.82 12.17 -12.90
CA PRO A 28 0.79 12.73 -11.57
C PRO A 28 0.98 11.57 -10.59
N GLN A 29 2.16 11.52 -9.96
CA GLN A 29 2.48 10.47 -9.02
C GLN A 29 1.35 10.51 -7.99
N PRO A 30 0.52 9.45 -7.88
CA PRO A 30 -0.62 9.47 -6.99
C PRO A 30 -0.10 9.92 -5.63
N GLN A 31 -0.61 11.05 -5.13
CA GLN A 31 -0.13 11.57 -3.85
C GLN A 31 -0.18 10.42 -2.85
N PRO A 32 0.91 10.16 -2.10
CA PRO A 32 0.99 8.98 -1.24
C PRO A 32 -0.23 8.99 -0.33
N LEU A 33 -1.14 8.04 -0.56
CA LEU A 33 -2.34 7.96 0.23
C LEU A 33 -1.90 7.78 1.68
N PRO A 34 -2.45 8.58 2.61
CA PRO A 34 -2.09 8.45 4.01
C PRO A 34 -2.25 6.99 4.46
N PRO A 35 -1.35 6.51 5.33
CA PRO A 35 -1.34 5.12 5.71
C PRO A 35 -2.64 4.79 6.46
N PHE A 36 -3.15 3.58 6.23
CA PHE A 36 -4.50 3.19 6.65
C PHE A 36 -4.70 3.21 8.16
N ASP A 37 -3.62 3.05 8.94
CA ASP A 37 -3.60 3.13 10.39
C ASP A 37 -3.90 4.55 10.90
N ALA A 38 -3.27 5.57 10.33
CA ALA A 38 -3.55 6.97 10.66
C ALA A 38 -4.98 7.38 10.29
N LEU A 39 -5.48 6.90 9.15
CA LEU A 39 -6.87 7.10 8.73
C LEU A 39 -7.85 6.39 9.67
N PHE A 40 -7.52 5.17 10.09
CA PHE A 40 -8.34 4.40 11.02
C PHE A 40 -8.43 5.07 12.39
N ALA A 41 -7.30 5.54 12.94
CA ALA A 41 -7.26 6.27 14.20
C ALA A 41 -8.17 7.51 14.18
N ARG A 42 -8.06 8.35 13.14
CA ARG A 42 -8.95 9.51 12.96
C ARG A 42 -10.42 9.13 12.82
N GLY A 43 -10.69 8.01 12.15
CA GLY A 43 -12.04 7.48 12.00
C GLY A 43 -12.66 7.07 13.33
N VAL A 44 -11.89 6.41 14.20
CA VAL A 44 -12.31 6.03 15.55
C VAL A 44 -12.52 7.27 16.42
N GLU A 45 -11.57 8.22 16.42
CA GLU A 45 -11.69 9.49 17.16
C GLU A 45 -12.95 10.28 16.76
N ALA A 46 -13.24 10.41 15.46
CA ALA A 46 -14.46 11.06 14.99
C ALA A 46 -15.72 10.29 15.44
N CYS A 47 -15.65 8.96 15.45
CA CYS A 47 -16.72 8.10 15.91
C CYS A 47 -17.01 8.26 17.41
N ASP A 48 -15.98 8.52 18.22
CA ASP A 48 -16.10 8.70 19.67
C ASP A 48 -16.45 10.16 20.04
N GLY A 49 -16.00 11.12 19.23
CA GLY A 49 -16.38 12.54 19.34
C GLY A 49 -17.77 12.89 18.78
N GLY A 50 -18.48 11.92 18.21
CA GLY A 50 -19.83 12.11 17.66
C GLY A 50 -19.90 12.73 16.26
N ASP A 51 -18.76 12.97 15.60
CA ASP A 51 -18.72 13.34 14.18
C ASP A 51 -18.84 12.08 13.31
N TYR A 52 -20.03 11.50 13.27
CA TYR A 52 -20.28 10.26 12.53
C TYR A 52 -20.14 10.44 11.01
N ALA A 53 -20.43 11.63 10.48
CA ALA A 53 -20.21 11.92 9.06
C ALA A 53 -18.70 11.95 8.73
N GLY A 54 -17.88 12.55 9.59
CA GLY A 54 -16.42 12.47 9.50
C GLY A 54 -15.90 11.06 9.68
N ALA A 55 -16.44 10.31 10.64
CA ALA A 55 -16.06 8.92 10.88
C ALA A 55 -16.26 8.05 9.63
N VAL A 56 -17.41 8.16 8.94
CA VAL A 56 -17.64 7.46 7.66
C VAL A 56 -16.55 7.80 6.65
N ARG A 57 -16.28 9.09 6.42
CA ARG A 57 -15.25 9.54 5.45
C ARG A 57 -13.87 8.97 5.77
N TRP A 58 -13.45 9.00 7.04
CA TRP A 58 -12.14 8.52 7.44
C TRP A 58 -12.02 6.99 7.38
N LEU A 59 -13.03 6.26 7.85
CA LEU A 59 -13.05 4.80 7.90
C LEU A 59 -13.09 4.18 6.49
N GLU A 60 -13.85 4.77 5.56
CA GLU A 60 -13.86 4.32 4.16
C GLU A 60 -12.51 4.51 3.48
N ARG A 61 -11.87 5.67 3.71
CA ARG A 61 -10.51 5.92 3.22
C ARG A 61 -9.51 4.94 3.83
N ALA A 62 -9.65 4.60 5.11
CA ALA A 62 -8.80 3.63 5.78
C ALA A 62 -8.94 2.24 5.14
N LEU A 63 -10.17 1.77 4.91
CA LEU A 63 -10.46 0.50 4.23
C LEU A 63 -9.90 0.46 2.80
N SER A 64 -10.10 1.54 2.04
CA SER A 64 -9.58 1.68 0.67
C SER A 64 -8.05 1.66 0.63
N SER A 65 -7.39 2.45 1.49
CA SER A 65 -5.92 2.49 1.63
C SER A 65 -5.36 1.11 2.02
N HIS A 66 -5.99 0.40 2.95
CA HIS A 66 -5.59 -0.96 3.33
C HIS A 66 -5.72 -1.96 2.17
N ARG A 67 -6.84 -1.89 1.42
CA ARG A 67 -7.08 -2.74 0.25
C ARG A 67 -6.00 -2.53 -0.82
N GLN A 68 -5.72 -1.28 -1.16
CA GLN A 68 -4.73 -0.92 -2.16
C GLN A 68 -3.32 -1.36 -1.75
N LEU A 69 -2.95 -1.18 -0.48
CA LEU A 69 -1.67 -1.67 0.05
C LEU A 69 -1.57 -3.20 -0.04
N ARG A 70 -2.65 -3.92 0.27
CA ARG A 70 -2.69 -5.39 0.15
C ARG A 70 -2.54 -5.82 -1.31
N GLU A 71 -3.25 -5.19 -2.22
CA GLU A 71 -3.16 -5.46 -3.66
C GLU A 71 -1.76 -5.17 -4.21
N ALA A 72 -1.15 -4.04 -3.83
CA ALA A 72 0.21 -3.70 -4.21
C ALA A 72 1.23 -4.74 -3.68
N ARG A 73 1.10 -5.17 -2.42
CA ARG A 73 1.95 -6.22 -1.84
C ARG A 73 1.82 -7.56 -2.55
N LEU A 74 0.61 -7.96 -2.93
CA LEU A 74 0.39 -9.18 -3.69
C LEU A 74 0.99 -9.08 -5.09
N ARG A 75 0.72 -7.99 -5.80
CA ARG A 75 1.20 -7.74 -7.16
C ARG A 75 2.74 -7.70 -7.21
N CYS A 76 3.37 -6.93 -6.32
CA CYS A 76 4.82 -6.87 -6.19
C CYS A 76 5.41 -8.21 -5.70
N GLY A 77 4.73 -8.92 -4.80
CA GLY A 77 5.17 -10.22 -4.30
C GLY A 77 5.26 -11.28 -5.40
N LEU A 78 4.31 -11.27 -6.33
CA LEU A 78 4.30 -12.13 -7.51
C LEU A 78 5.32 -11.68 -8.56
N GLY A 79 5.40 -10.37 -8.85
CA GLY A 79 6.32 -9.82 -9.84
C GLY A 79 7.79 -9.93 -9.46
N CYS A 80 8.12 -9.85 -8.17
CA CYS A 80 9.48 -10.00 -7.64
C CYS A 80 9.80 -11.45 -7.21
N ARG A 81 9.05 -12.44 -7.68
CA ARG A 81 9.33 -13.84 -7.35
C ARG A 81 10.54 -14.31 -8.17
N GLU A 82 11.63 -14.64 -7.48
CA GLU A 82 12.80 -15.28 -8.09
C GLU A 82 13.10 -16.62 -7.38
N PRO A 83 13.63 -17.62 -8.09
CA PRO A 83 14.17 -18.82 -7.46
C PRO A 83 15.25 -18.47 -6.44
N LEU A 84 15.20 -19.09 -5.27
CA LEU A 84 16.24 -18.92 -4.26
C LEU A 84 17.51 -19.66 -4.70
N GLY A 85 18.66 -19.04 -4.47
CA GLY A 85 19.94 -19.72 -4.60
C GLY A 85 20.03 -20.92 -3.65
N ARG A 86 20.84 -21.91 -4.00
CA ARG A 86 21.06 -23.08 -3.13
C ARG A 86 21.94 -22.66 -1.93
N LEU A 87 21.66 -23.27 -0.79
CA LEU A 87 22.59 -23.30 0.34
C LEU A 87 23.67 -24.32 0.02
N GLY A 88 24.91 -24.01 0.37
CA GLY A 88 26.08 -24.78 -0.04
C GLY A 88 27.02 -25.06 1.13
N PRO A 89 27.73 -26.20 1.14
CA PRO A 89 28.67 -26.52 2.19
C PRO A 89 29.91 -25.62 2.14
N GLY A 90 30.55 -25.43 3.30
CA GLY A 90 31.80 -24.68 3.43
C GLY A 90 31.62 -23.17 3.56
N ALA A 91 32.73 -22.48 3.84
CA ALA A 91 32.72 -21.03 4.00
C ALA A 91 32.29 -20.34 2.69
N GLY A 92 31.13 -19.67 2.74
CA GLY A 92 30.60 -18.94 1.61
C GLY A 92 29.73 -19.73 0.62
N GLY A 93 29.45 -21.01 0.91
CA GLY A 93 28.52 -21.81 0.09
C GLY A 93 27.10 -21.22 0.02
N ASP A 94 26.72 -20.40 1.00
CA ASP A 94 25.39 -19.77 1.09
C ASP A 94 25.29 -18.40 0.37
N LEU A 95 26.38 -17.85 -0.17
CA LEU A 95 26.36 -16.56 -0.87
C LEU A 95 25.31 -16.49 -2.00
N PRO A 96 25.10 -17.54 -2.83
CA PRO A 96 24.08 -17.53 -3.87
C PRO A 96 22.65 -17.37 -3.30
N PHE A 97 22.37 -18.02 -2.16
CA PHE A 97 21.10 -17.87 -1.45
C PHE A 97 20.90 -16.43 -0.98
N PHE A 98 21.84 -15.88 -0.21
CA PHE A 98 21.73 -14.50 0.28
C PHE A 98 21.66 -13.48 -0.86
N GLY A 99 22.39 -13.69 -1.95
CA GLY A 99 22.30 -12.87 -3.15
C GLY A 99 20.89 -12.83 -3.73
N SER A 100 20.20 -13.98 -3.81
CA SER A 100 18.80 -14.03 -4.26
C SER A 100 17.83 -13.34 -3.31
N VAL A 101 18.05 -13.44 -1.99
CA VAL A 101 17.23 -12.74 -0.99
C VAL A 101 17.38 -11.22 -1.12
N LEU A 102 18.61 -10.73 -1.28
CA LEU A 102 18.90 -9.30 -1.39
C LEU A 102 18.36 -8.70 -2.71
N ARG A 103 18.44 -9.43 -3.82
CA ARG A 103 17.82 -9.01 -5.09
C ARG A 103 16.30 -8.92 -4.96
N ARG A 104 15.66 -9.91 -4.33
CA ARG A 104 14.21 -9.91 -4.10
C ARG A 104 13.80 -8.74 -3.22
N ALA A 105 14.54 -8.49 -2.15
CA ALA A 105 14.31 -7.35 -1.27
C ALA A 105 14.47 -6.01 -2.01
N ARG A 106 15.46 -5.88 -2.91
CA ARG A 106 15.63 -4.69 -3.75
C ARG A 106 14.44 -4.51 -4.70
N CYS A 107 14.01 -5.56 -5.40
CA CYS A 107 12.84 -5.52 -6.28
C CYS A 107 11.58 -5.09 -5.52
N LEU A 108 11.31 -5.69 -4.35
CA LEU A 108 10.15 -5.36 -3.53
C LEU A 108 10.15 -3.90 -3.06
N ARG A 109 11.32 -3.37 -2.64
CA ARG A 109 11.45 -1.96 -2.26
C ARG A 109 11.17 -1.02 -3.42
N GLN A 110 11.69 -1.34 -4.61
CA GLN A 110 11.47 -0.54 -5.82
C GLN A 110 9.99 -0.58 -6.26
N CYS A 111 9.37 -1.76 -6.28
CA CYS A 111 7.98 -1.94 -6.69
C CYS A 111 6.99 -1.28 -5.73
N LEU A 112 7.19 -1.41 -4.41
CA LEU A 112 6.28 -0.84 -3.41
C LEU A 112 6.50 0.66 -3.18
N GLY A 113 7.66 1.22 -3.53
CA GLY A 113 7.95 2.65 -3.39
C GLY A 113 7.64 3.18 -1.99
N ALA A 114 6.89 4.28 -1.90
CA ALA A 114 6.49 4.88 -0.62
C ALA A 114 5.67 3.93 0.27
N ALA A 115 4.86 3.04 -0.32
CA ALA A 115 4.03 2.08 0.41
C ALA A 115 4.86 1.04 1.18
N SER A 116 6.14 0.83 0.82
CA SER A 116 7.07 -0.02 1.59
C SER A 116 7.34 0.51 3.00
N ARG A 117 7.17 1.82 3.22
CA ARG A 117 7.38 2.49 4.52
C ARG A 117 6.16 2.42 5.44
N HIS A 118 4.99 1.97 4.95
CA HIS A 118 3.77 1.88 5.75
C HIS A 118 3.93 0.79 6.82
N ARG A 119 4.01 1.21 8.09
CA ARG A 119 4.19 0.35 9.27
C ARG A 119 3.09 0.55 10.29
N ALA A 120 1.93 -0.05 10.03
CA ALA A 120 0.87 -0.19 11.03
C ALA A 120 1.32 -1.10 12.17
N SER A 121 0.88 -0.80 13.41
CA SER A 121 1.12 -1.66 14.57
C SER A 121 0.51 -3.05 14.37
N GLU A 122 1.00 -4.03 15.11
CA GLU A 122 0.45 -5.39 15.09
C GLU A 122 -1.03 -5.42 15.46
N ASP A 123 -1.44 -4.63 16.46
CA ASP A 123 -2.84 -4.51 16.87
C ASP A 123 -3.72 -3.97 15.74
N VAL A 124 -3.31 -2.88 15.07
CA VAL A 124 -4.07 -2.32 13.93
C VAL A 124 -4.19 -3.37 12.82
N ARG A 125 -3.11 -4.10 12.54
CA ARG A 125 -3.13 -5.15 11.51
C ARG A 125 -4.08 -6.28 11.90
N ALA A 126 -4.07 -6.72 13.15
CA ALA A 126 -4.96 -7.74 13.67
C ALA A 126 -6.43 -7.30 13.58
N ASP A 127 -6.71 -6.03 13.87
CA ASP A 127 -8.05 -5.45 13.76
C ASP A 127 -8.58 -5.44 12.32
N PHE A 128 -7.74 -5.06 11.35
CA PHE A 128 -8.11 -5.14 9.93
C PHE A 128 -8.30 -6.58 9.46
N GLN A 129 -7.52 -7.54 9.98
CA GLN A 129 -7.72 -8.97 9.69
C GLN A 129 -9.04 -9.49 10.27
N ARG A 130 -9.39 -9.05 11.49
CA ARG A 130 -10.65 -9.37 12.18
C ARG A 130 -11.84 -8.54 11.72
N ARG A 131 -11.65 -7.64 10.73
CA ARG A 131 -12.68 -6.76 10.17
C ARG A 131 -13.28 -5.78 11.20
N VAL A 132 -12.53 -5.42 12.26
CA VAL A 132 -12.97 -4.45 13.28
C VAL A 132 -13.40 -3.09 12.70
N PRO A 133 -12.73 -2.51 11.68
CA PRO A 133 -13.14 -1.21 11.13
C PRO A 133 -14.58 -1.17 10.61
N TYR A 134 -15.14 -2.31 10.17
CA TYR A 134 -16.52 -2.38 9.70
C TYR A 134 -17.54 -2.15 10.81
N ASN A 135 -17.22 -2.51 12.05
CA ASN A 135 -18.12 -2.30 13.19
C ASN A 135 -18.24 -0.80 13.51
N TYR A 136 -17.13 -0.08 13.48
CA TYR A 136 -17.13 1.39 13.60
C TYR A 136 -17.86 2.05 12.43
N LEU A 137 -17.64 1.56 11.21
CA LEU A 137 -18.30 2.10 10.02
C LEU A 137 -19.81 1.90 10.07
N GLN A 138 -20.27 0.72 10.52
CA GLN A 138 -21.69 0.42 10.71
C GLN A 138 -22.32 1.34 11.76
N ARG A 139 -21.65 1.53 12.91
CA ARG A 139 -22.10 2.47 13.96
C ARG A 139 -22.27 3.87 13.39
N ALA A 140 -21.26 4.35 12.65
CA ALA A 140 -21.28 5.67 12.05
C ALA A 140 -22.44 5.83 11.05
N TYR A 141 -22.66 4.85 10.17
CA TYR A 141 -23.78 4.87 9.22
C TYR A 141 -25.15 4.88 9.88
N ILE A 142 -25.35 4.10 10.94
CA ILE A 142 -26.60 4.10 11.71
C ILE A 142 -26.85 5.49 12.29
N GLN A 143 -25.83 6.08 12.88
CA GLN A 143 -25.97 7.35 13.58
C GLN A 143 -26.13 8.55 12.63
N VAL A 144 -25.47 8.54 11.47
CA VAL A 144 -25.71 9.54 10.41
C VAL A 144 -27.17 9.52 9.96
N ARG A 145 -27.78 8.33 9.86
CA ARG A 145 -29.21 8.19 9.50
C ARG A 145 -30.15 8.58 10.64
N ALA A 146 -29.76 8.35 11.89
CA ALA A 146 -30.55 8.71 13.07
C ALA A 146 -30.64 10.23 13.31
N GLY A 147 -29.80 11.03 12.63
CA GLY A 147 -29.73 12.48 12.83
C GLY A 147 -28.89 12.88 14.06
N PRO A 148 -28.73 14.18 14.34
CA PRO A 148 -27.99 14.64 15.51
C PRO A 148 -28.62 14.09 16.79
N PRO A 149 -27.82 13.63 17.76
CA PRO A 149 -28.34 13.10 19.01
C PRO A 149 -29.14 14.17 19.74
N ILE A 150 -30.41 13.89 20.02
CA ILE A 150 -31.16 14.59 21.07
C ILE A 150 -30.49 14.16 22.38
N TYR A 151 -29.53 14.95 22.88
CA TYR A 151 -28.80 14.60 24.09
C TYR A 151 -29.69 14.73 25.33
N PRO A 152 -29.51 13.88 26.37
CA PRO A 152 -28.56 12.78 26.44
C PRO A 152 -29.16 11.38 26.16
N PRO A 153 -28.40 10.47 25.51
CA PRO A 153 -28.81 9.08 25.39
C PRO A 153 -28.59 8.31 26.71
N PRO A 154 -29.44 7.33 27.05
CA PRO A 154 -29.33 6.54 28.28
C PRO A 154 -28.15 5.55 28.21
N ALA A 155 -27.54 5.25 29.35
CA ALA A 155 -26.38 4.34 29.47
C ALA A 155 -26.61 2.93 28.89
N SER A 156 -27.87 2.52 28.68
CA SER A 156 -28.28 1.28 28.01
C SER A 156 -28.07 1.25 26.49
N SER A 157 -27.85 2.41 25.86
CA SER A 157 -27.56 2.54 24.42
C SER A 157 -26.07 2.41 24.08
N ILE A 158 -25.22 2.24 25.11
CA ILE A 158 -23.81 1.87 24.98
C ILE A 158 -23.77 0.41 24.49
N HIS A 159 -23.60 0.21 23.18
CA HIS A 159 -23.55 -1.12 22.60
C HIS A 159 -22.43 -1.95 23.25
N PRO A 160 -22.63 -3.25 23.53
CA PRO A 160 -21.62 -4.13 24.13
C PRO A 160 -20.30 -4.22 23.33
N PHE A 161 -20.31 -3.76 22.07
CA PHE A 161 -19.10 -3.59 21.25
C PHE A 161 -18.08 -2.62 21.88
N GLN A 162 -18.52 -1.65 22.69
CA GLN A 162 -17.64 -0.73 23.42
C GLN A 162 -16.79 -1.42 24.51
N ARG A 163 -17.10 -2.65 24.94
CA ARG A 163 -16.34 -3.36 25.98
C ARG A 163 -15.16 -4.19 25.47
N ARG A 164 -15.00 -4.38 24.15
CA ARG A 164 -13.97 -5.28 23.57
C ARG A 164 -12.86 -4.58 22.80
N VAL A 165 -12.79 -3.26 22.82
CA VAL A 165 -11.72 -2.55 22.13
C VAL A 165 -10.75 -1.99 23.18
N PRO A 166 -9.61 -2.66 23.46
CA PRO A 166 -8.63 -2.10 24.36
C PRO A 166 -8.14 -0.77 23.77
N TYR A 167 -8.42 0.30 24.50
CA TYR A 167 -7.91 1.65 24.28
C TYR A 167 -6.39 1.62 24.22
N ASN A 168 -5.81 1.56 23.02
CA ASN A 168 -4.38 1.79 22.79
C ASN A 168 -4.08 2.64 21.54
N TYR A 169 -5.10 3.12 20.83
CA TYR A 169 -4.89 3.96 19.63
C TYR A 169 -4.42 5.39 19.95
N LEU A 170 -4.72 5.90 21.15
CA LEU A 170 -4.40 7.28 21.55
C LEU A 170 -3.01 7.47 22.17
N GLN A 171 -2.23 6.41 22.41
CA GLN A 171 -0.93 6.53 23.09
C GLN A 171 0.29 6.59 22.15
N ARG A 172 0.13 6.37 20.84
CA ARG A 172 1.25 6.42 19.86
C ARG A 172 1.18 7.55 18.84
N ALA A 173 0.12 8.36 18.84
CA ALA A 173 0.10 9.62 18.11
C ALA A 173 0.78 10.79 18.89
N TYR A 174 1.22 10.55 20.13
CA TYR A 174 1.74 11.57 21.06
C TYR A 174 3.14 11.30 21.64
N ILE A 175 3.90 10.35 21.10
CA ILE A 175 5.31 10.19 21.48
C ILE A 175 6.15 10.37 20.21
N GLN A 176 6.94 11.45 20.27
CA GLN A 176 7.88 12.04 19.30
C GLN A 176 8.61 11.08 18.37
#